data_AF-A0A9D3NFL2-F1
#
_entry.id   AF-A0A9D3NFL2-F1
#
_cell.length_a   1.000
_cell.length_b   1.000
_cell.length_c   1.000
_cell.angle_alpha   90.00
_cell.angle_beta   90.00
_cell.angle_gamma   90.00
#
_symmetry.space_group_name_H-M   'P 1'
#
loop_
_entity.id
_entity.type
_entity.pdbx_description
1 polymer ?
#
loop_
_entity_poly.entity_id
_entity_poly.type
_entity_poly.pdbx_seq_one_letter_code
_entity_poly.pdbx_strand_id
1 'polypeptide(L)'
;MVYSEAFLPENIKESIEHLNNHYVRKNPNPAKLYDGHSLFLDKLKDKSFEEGEQKLLMIIILDAYNRIFTRMENETQDEKLKHDLHEVKEQMSKLKAHYFSGKHANIKKYVTELLALKENDPRIQSKAIFELKSVYNKAAILGTQSADNHRRRRHAKRSKKQHS
;
A
#
# COMPACT_ATOMS: atom_id res chain seq x y z
N MET A 1 15.62 5.02 -15.54
CA MET A 1 14.15 4.89 -15.46
C MET A 1 13.59 6.25 -15.11
N VAL A 2 12.76 6.81 -15.98
CA VAL A 2 12.09 8.09 -15.72
C VAL A 2 10.90 7.77 -14.83
N TYR A 3 11.00 8.08 -13.53
CA TYR A 3 9.80 8.27 -12.73
C TYR A 3 9.07 9.45 -13.37
N SER A 4 7.98 9.22 -14.08
CA SER A 4 7.08 10.32 -14.43
C SER A 4 6.60 10.88 -13.10
N GLU A 5 7.16 12.01 -12.68
CA GLU A 5 6.75 12.68 -11.44
C GLU A 5 5.24 12.88 -11.52
N ALA A 6 4.50 12.16 -10.68
CA ALA A 6 3.15 12.57 -10.37
C ALA A 6 3.26 14.00 -9.84
N PHE A 7 2.48 14.91 -10.41
CA PHE A 7 2.56 16.34 -10.12
C PHE A 7 2.35 16.56 -8.61
N LEU A 8 3.45 16.76 -7.89
CA LEU A 8 3.42 17.24 -6.50
C LEU A 8 3.09 18.73 -6.56
N PRO A 9 2.03 19.19 -5.88
CA PRO A 9 1.78 20.62 -5.73
C PRO A 9 3.01 21.31 -5.13
N GLU A 10 3.31 22.54 -5.58
CA GLU A 10 4.57 23.20 -5.24
C GLU A 10 4.72 23.43 -3.72
N ASN A 11 3.63 23.81 -3.04
CA ASN A 11 3.62 23.96 -1.58
C ASN A 11 4.01 22.65 -0.86
N ILE A 12 3.62 21.50 -1.40
CA ILE A 12 3.96 20.20 -0.80
C ILE A 12 5.40 19.83 -1.03
N LYS A 13 5.98 20.21 -2.17
CA LYS A 13 7.42 20.04 -2.38
C LYS A 13 8.22 20.82 -1.35
N GLU A 14 7.82 22.07 -1.08
CA GLU A 14 8.46 22.91 -0.07
C GLU A 14 8.35 22.30 1.34
N SER A 15 7.16 21.84 1.75
CA SER A 15 6.98 21.15 3.04
C SER A 15 7.82 19.88 3.12
N ILE A 16 7.85 19.05 2.07
CA ILE A 16 8.68 17.83 2.04
C ILE A 16 10.16 18.18 2.15
N GLU A 17 10.63 19.21 1.45
CA GLU A 17 12.02 19.64 1.50
C GLU A 17 12.39 20.17 2.89
N HIS A 18 11.50 20.94 3.53
CA HIS A 18 11.71 21.41 4.90
C HIS A 18 11.78 20.24 5.90
N LEU A 19 10.88 19.26 5.79
CA LEU A 19 10.91 18.04 6.61
C LEU A 19 12.18 17.22 6.35
N ASN A 20 12.61 17.06 5.11
CA ASN A 20 13.87 16.37 4.76
C ASN A 20 15.08 17.07 5.37
N ASN A 21 15.12 18.41 5.31
CA ASN A 21 16.19 19.17 5.95
C ASN A 21 16.28 18.89 7.44
N HIS A 22 15.14 18.79 8.13
CA HIS A 22 15.10 18.52 9.57
C HIS A 22 15.40 17.05 9.92
N TYR A 23 14.65 16.10 9.36
CA TYR A 23 14.70 14.69 9.80
C TYR A 23 15.79 13.86 9.11
N VAL A 24 16.27 14.29 7.94
CA VAL A 24 17.28 13.57 7.14
C VAL A 24 18.63 14.29 7.20
N ARG A 25 18.70 15.55 6.76
CA ARG A 25 20.00 16.25 6.63
C ARG A 25 20.61 16.61 7.98
N LYS A 26 19.79 17.02 8.95
CA LYS A 26 20.22 17.30 10.33
C LYS A 26 20.19 16.08 11.24
N ASN A 27 20.01 14.87 10.68
CA ASN A 27 19.99 13.66 11.48
C ASN A 27 21.36 13.44 12.13
N PRO A 28 21.44 13.22 13.46
CA PRO A 28 22.70 13.03 14.16
C PRO A 28 23.41 11.72 13.79
N ASN A 29 22.71 10.78 13.14
CA ASN A 29 23.29 9.53 12.68
C ASN A 29 22.83 9.18 11.25
N PRO A 30 23.36 9.89 10.23
CA PRO A 30 22.93 9.72 8.84
C PRO A 30 23.26 8.32 8.31
N ALA A 31 24.30 7.65 8.82
CA ALA A 31 24.65 6.30 8.42
C ALA A 31 23.53 5.29 8.70
N LYS A 32 22.74 5.49 9.77
CA LYS A 32 21.57 4.64 10.08
C LYS A 32 20.40 4.85 9.11
N LEU A 33 20.35 5.97 8.39
CA LEU A 33 19.31 6.19 7.37
C LEU A 33 19.60 5.42 6.08
N TYR A 34 20.87 5.07 5.84
CA TYR A 34 21.34 4.39 4.64
C TYR A 34 21.93 3.01 4.98
N ASP A 35 21.24 2.26 5.85
CA ASP A 35 21.63 0.91 6.28
C ASP A 35 21.35 -0.19 5.23
N GLY A 36 20.89 0.20 4.04
CA GLY A 36 20.53 -0.72 2.95
C GLY A 36 19.12 -1.30 3.04
N HIS A 37 18.33 -0.93 4.05
CA HIS A 37 16.97 -1.43 4.24
C HIS A 37 15.93 -0.32 4.09
N SER A 38 15.31 -0.20 2.91
CA SER A 38 14.25 0.78 2.74
C SER A 38 12.95 0.33 3.42
N LEU A 39 12.24 1.28 4.04
CA LEU A 39 10.96 1.00 4.71
C LEU A 39 9.92 0.46 3.71
N PHE A 40 9.76 1.11 2.56
CA PHE A 40 8.72 0.79 1.57
C PHE A 40 9.24 0.59 0.15
N LEU A 41 10.33 1.24 -0.25
CA LEU A 41 10.77 1.31 -1.65
C LEU A 41 11.10 -0.07 -2.23
N ASP A 42 11.72 -0.96 -1.45
CA ASP A 42 12.06 -2.30 -1.94
C ASP A 42 10.82 -3.16 -2.20
N LYS A 43 9.73 -2.91 -1.47
CA LYS A 43 8.44 -3.57 -1.65
C LYS A 43 7.72 -3.05 -2.90
N LEU A 44 7.96 -1.79 -3.27
CA LEU A 44 7.42 -1.18 -4.49
C LEU A 44 8.24 -1.53 -5.75
N LYS A 45 9.46 -2.04 -5.60
CA LYS A 45 10.28 -2.53 -6.73
C LYS A 45 9.83 -3.89 -7.23
N ASP A 46 9.06 -4.64 -6.43
CA ASP A 46 8.59 -5.95 -6.83
C ASP A 46 7.55 -5.84 -7.96
N LYS A 47 7.95 -6.32 -9.14
CA LYS A 47 7.12 -6.30 -10.35
C LYS A 47 6.29 -7.57 -10.51
N SER A 48 6.36 -8.51 -9.57
CA SER A 48 5.53 -9.72 -9.63
C SER A 48 4.06 -9.43 -9.37
N PHE A 49 3.74 -8.34 -8.67
CA PHE A 49 2.38 -7.97 -8.32
C PHE A 49 1.59 -7.43 -9.51
N GLU A 50 0.35 -7.89 -9.66
CA GLU A 50 -0.62 -7.31 -10.59
C GLU A 50 -1.09 -5.92 -10.09
N GLU A 51 -1.67 -5.12 -10.99
CA GLU A 51 -2.11 -3.75 -10.70
C GLU A 51 -3.03 -3.65 -9.46
N GLY A 52 -3.92 -4.63 -9.27
CA GLY A 52 -4.82 -4.67 -8.11
C GLY A 52 -4.08 -4.87 -6.79
N GLU A 53 -3.04 -5.70 -6.78
CA GLU A 53 -2.19 -5.98 -5.63
C GLU A 53 -1.29 -4.78 -5.32
N GLN A 54 -0.72 -4.16 -6.35
CA GLN A 54 0.05 -2.92 -6.22
C GLN A 54 -0.80 -1.79 -5.62
N LYS A 55 -2.07 -1.66 -6.04
CA LYS A 55 -3.00 -0.68 -5.46
C LYS A 55 -3.30 -0.95 -3.99
N LEU A 56 -3.49 -2.21 -3.61
CA LEU A 56 -3.70 -2.59 -2.21
C LEU A 56 -2.46 -2.30 -1.36
N LEU A 57 -1.26 -2.64 -1.85
CA LEU A 57 0.00 -2.36 -1.19
C LEU A 57 0.19 -0.85 -1.00
N MET A 58 -0.12 -0.05 -2.01
CA MET A 58 -0.02 1.42 -1.93
C MET A 58 -0.94 2.00 -0.85
N ILE A 59 -2.17 1.51 -0.72
CA ILE A 59 -3.10 1.94 0.34
C ILE A 59 -2.53 1.66 1.73
N ILE A 60 -1.94 0.47 1.91
CA ILE A 60 -1.34 0.07 3.19
C ILE A 60 -0.14 0.99 3.50
N ILE A 61 0.69 1.31 2.51
CA ILE A 61 1.83 2.21 2.63
C ILE A 61 1.39 3.64 2.97
N LEU A 62 0.42 4.20 2.25
CA LEU A 62 -0.11 5.54 2.52
C LEU A 62 -0.69 5.64 3.94
N ASP A 63 -1.36 4.59 4.42
CA ASP A 63 -1.84 4.53 5.79
C ASP A 63 -0.72 4.41 6.83
N ALA A 64 0.37 3.71 6.50
CA ALA A 64 1.54 3.67 7.35
C ALA A 64 2.20 5.05 7.48
N TYR A 65 2.37 5.76 6.37
CA TYR A 65 2.85 7.15 6.38
C TYR A 65 1.96 8.06 7.23
N ASN A 66 0.63 7.99 7.05
CA ASN A 66 -0.30 8.80 7.86
C ASN A 66 -0.14 8.54 9.37
N ARG A 67 0.06 7.28 9.79
CA ARG A 67 0.33 6.95 11.20
C ARG A 67 1.68 7.49 11.68
N ILE A 68 2.73 7.34 10.87
CA ILE A 68 4.08 7.84 11.18
C ILE A 68 4.03 9.36 11.35
N PHE A 69 3.46 10.09 10.38
CA PHE A 69 3.39 11.54 10.42
C PHE A 69 2.48 12.05 11.54
N THR A 70 1.38 11.37 11.86
CA THR A 70 0.56 11.72 13.04
C THR A 70 1.36 11.61 14.32
N ARG A 71 2.20 10.57 14.45
CA ARG A 71 3.06 10.41 15.61
C ARG A 71 4.13 11.50 15.68
N MET A 72 4.80 11.79 14.56
CA MET A 72 5.80 12.86 14.47
C MET A 72 5.20 14.24 14.81
N GLU A 73 3.99 14.52 14.32
CA GLU A 73 3.25 15.77 14.58
C GLU A 73 2.91 15.93 16.07
N ASN A 74 2.51 14.83 16.73
CA ASN A 74 2.22 14.84 18.16
C ASN A 74 3.48 14.95 19.04
N GLU A 75 4.62 14.46 18.56
CA GLU A 75 5.88 14.44 19.33
C GLU A 75 6.70 15.73 19.17
N THR A 76 6.56 16.43 18.04
CA THR A 76 7.30 17.67 17.80
C THR A 76 6.69 18.87 18.55
N GLN A 77 7.54 19.78 19.01
CA GLN A 77 7.14 21.07 19.61
C GLN A 77 7.28 22.24 18.61
N ASP A 78 7.93 22.00 17.46
CA ASP A 78 8.10 23.01 16.42
C ASP A 78 6.81 23.14 15.61
N GLU A 79 6.12 24.27 15.75
CA GLU A 79 4.85 24.56 15.07
C GLU A 79 4.98 24.56 13.55
N LYS A 80 6.14 24.94 13.01
CA LYS A 80 6.37 24.88 11.55
C LYS A 80 6.45 23.43 11.09
N LEU A 81 7.18 22.58 11.81
CA LEU A 81 7.23 21.15 11.49
C LEU A 81 5.86 20.47 11.63
N LYS A 82 5.06 20.85 12.64
CA LYS A 82 3.68 20.37 12.76
C LYS A 82 2.87 20.74 11.54
N HIS A 83 2.92 22.01 11.12
CA HIS A 83 2.20 22.49 9.95
C HIS A 83 2.62 21.74 8.67
N ASP A 84 3.91 21.59 8.41
CA ASP A 84 4.39 20.86 7.23
C ASP A 84 3.98 19.38 7.24
N LEU A 85 4.05 18.72 8.40
CA LEU A 85 3.56 17.34 8.56
C LEU A 85 2.06 17.27 8.27
N HIS A 86 1.29 18.24 8.75
CA HIS A 86 -0.14 18.32 8.53
C HIS A 86 -0.48 18.47 7.04
N GLU A 87 0.17 19.42 6.34
CA GLU A 87 -0.08 19.65 4.91
C GLU A 87 0.21 18.41 4.06
N VAL A 88 1.35 17.76 4.31
CA VAL A 88 1.72 16.53 3.59
C VAL A 88 0.71 15.41 3.86
N LYS A 89 0.27 15.21 5.10
CA LYS A 89 -0.76 14.21 5.45
C LYS A 89 -2.09 14.47 4.75
N GLU A 90 -2.53 15.73 4.71
CA GLU A 90 -3.78 16.11 4.08
C GLU A 90 -3.75 15.75 2.58
N GLN A 91 -2.65 16.07 1.90
CA GLN A 91 -2.51 15.77 0.47
C GLN A 91 -2.37 14.28 0.19
N MET A 92 -1.67 13.52 1.03
CA MET A 92 -1.66 12.07 0.95
C MET A 92 -3.06 11.46 1.13
N SER A 93 -3.86 12.04 2.02
CA SER A 93 -5.25 11.62 2.24
C SER A 93 -6.14 11.93 1.04
N LYS A 94 -5.98 13.09 0.40
CA LYS A 94 -6.63 13.45 -0.87
C LYS A 94 -6.24 12.49 -1.99
N LEU A 95 -4.94 12.21 -2.16
CA LEU A 95 -4.41 11.25 -3.12
C LEU A 95 -5.03 9.86 -2.93
N LYS A 96 -5.08 9.41 -1.67
CA LYS A 96 -5.71 8.13 -1.30
C LYS A 96 -7.19 8.12 -1.68
N ALA A 97 -7.95 9.15 -1.30
CA ALA A 97 -9.38 9.22 -1.57
C ALA A 97 -9.69 9.25 -3.09
N HIS A 98 -8.87 9.95 -3.87
CA HIS A 98 -9.08 10.13 -5.31
C HIS A 98 -8.75 8.86 -6.12
N TYR A 99 -7.58 8.25 -5.88
CA TYR A 99 -7.09 7.14 -6.71
C TYR A 99 -7.39 5.75 -6.16
N PHE A 100 -7.67 5.64 -4.87
CA PHE A 100 -7.82 4.36 -4.18
C PHE A 100 -9.20 4.25 -3.55
N SER A 101 -10.19 3.99 -4.43
CA SER A 101 -11.62 3.89 -4.09
C SER A 101 -11.93 2.99 -2.88
N GLY A 102 -13.09 3.22 -2.25
CA GLY A 102 -13.54 2.53 -1.03
C GLY A 102 -13.58 0.98 -1.10
N LYS A 103 -13.60 0.39 -2.31
CA LYS A 103 -13.50 -1.07 -2.48
C LYS A 103 -12.19 -1.62 -1.88
N HIS A 104 -11.08 -0.93 -2.08
CA HIS A 104 -9.80 -1.35 -1.53
C HIS A 104 -9.66 -1.01 -0.03
N ALA A 105 -10.33 0.05 0.44
CA ALA A 105 -10.41 0.36 1.87
C ALA A 105 -11.10 -0.77 2.66
N ASN A 106 -12.14 -1.38 2.09
CA ASN A 106 -12.80 -2.55 2.68
C ASN A 106 -11.86 -3.78 2.75
N ILE A 107 -11.04 -4.00 1.71
CA ILE A 107 -10.08 -5.12 1.72
C ILE A 107 -9.09 -4.98 2.88
N LYS A 108 -8.52 -3.78 3.10
CA LYS A 108 -7.63 -3.54 4.23
C LYS A 108 -8.31 -3.85 5.57
N LYS A 109 -9.56 -3.40 5.74
CA LYS A 109 -10.35 -3.68 6.95
C LYS A 109 -10.46 -5.19 7.18
N TYR A 110 -10.87 -5.95 6.17
CA TYR A 110 -11.00 -7.40 6.26
C TYR A 110 -9.67 -8.10 6.57
N VAL A 111 -8.57 -7.69 5.92
CA VAL A 111 -7.24 -8.23 6.22
C VAL A 111 -6.86 -7.97 7.68
N THR A 112 -7.12 -6.77 8.20
CA THR A 112 -6.83 -6.43 9.60
C THR A 112 -7.66 -7.27 10.57
N GLU A 113 -8.96 -7.47 10.28
CA GLU A 113 -9.84 -8.32 11.08
C GLU A 113 -9.38 -9.79 11.08
N LEU A 114 -8.96 -10.30 9.92
CA LEU A 114 -8.44 -11.67 9.78
C LEU A 114 -7.14 -11.86 10.56
N LEU A 115 -6.20 -10.91 10.48
CA LEU A 115 -4.94 -10.95 11.23
C LEU A 115 -5.13 -10.80 12.75
N ALA A 116 -6.27 -10.27 13.20
CA ALA A 116 -6.62 -10.12 14.60
C ALA A 116 -7.39 -11.33 15.17
N LEU A 117 -7.63 -12.38 14.37
CA LEU A 117 -8.31 -13.58 14.84
C LEU A 117 -7.54 -14.24 15.98
N LYS A 118 -8.27 -14.63 17.03
CA LYS A 118 -7.72 -15.41 18.14
C LYS A 118 -7.74 -16.88 17.74
N GLU A 119 -6.70 -17.32 17.05
CA GLU A 119 -6.59 -18.68 16.50
C GLU A 119 -6.67 -19.79 17.58
N ASN A 120 -6.30 -19.46 18.81
CA ASN A 120 -6.37 -20.35 19.97
C ASN A 120 -7.75 -20.38 20.64
N ASP A 121 -8.71 -19.55 20.23
CA ASP A 121 -10.08 -19.55 20.76
C ASP A 121 -10.88 -20.73 20.16
N PRO A 122 -11.35 -21.70 20.97
CA PRO A 122 -12.10 -22.85 20.48
C PRO A 122 -13.38 -22.48 19.70
N ARG A 123 -13.99 -21.33 20.00
CA ARG A 123 -15.17 -20.83 19.28
C ARG A 123 -14.80 -20.39 17.87
N ILE A 124 -13.63 -19.75 17.71
CA ILE A 124 -13.11 -19.34 16.40
C ILE A 124 -12.76 -20.57 15.57
N GLN A 125 -12.08 -21.55 16.18
CA GLN A 125 -11.74 -22.82 15.52
C GLN A 125 -13.00 -23.55 15.02
N SER A 126 -14.03 -23.66 15.87
CA SER A 126 -15.30 -24.30 15.49
C SER A 126 -16.00 -23.60 14.32
N LYS A 127 -16.01 -22.26 14.31
CA LYS A 127 -16.55 -21.47 13.19
C LYS A 127 -15.74 -21.66 11.91
N ALA A 128 -14.41 -21.66 12.01
CA ALA A 128 -13.54 -21.87 10.87
C ALA A 128 -13.80 -23.23 10.19
N ILE A 129 -13.97 -24.29 10.99
CA ILE A 129 -14.33 -25.62 10.47
C ILE A 129 -15.73 -25.62 9.84
N PHE A 130 -16.72 -24.97 10.46
CA PHE A 130 -18.08 -24.87 9.93
C PHE A 130 -18.11 -24.22 8.53
N GLU A 131 -17.29 -23.20 8.30
CA GLU A 131 -17.27 -22.43 7.05
C GLU A 131 -16.31 -23.00 5.99
N LEU A 132 -15.41 -23.92 6.38
CA LEU A 132 -14.28 -24.38 5.56
C LEU A 132 -14.68 -24.91 4.18
N LYS A 133 -15.75 -25.72 4.10
CA LYS A 133 -16.20 -26.29 2.81
C LYS A 133 -16.56 -25.19 1.81
N SER A 134 -17.23 -24.14 2.27
CA SER A 134 -17.62 -23.00 1.42
C SER A 134 -16.42 -22.19 0.98
N VAL A 135 -15.47 -21.96 1.89
CA VAL A 135 -14.22 -21.24 1.60
C VAL A 135 -13.39 -22.02 0.57
N TYR A 136 -13.20 -23.33 0.77
CA TYR A 136 -12.46 -24.19 -0.14
C TYR A 136 -13.04 -24.17 -1.55
N ASN A 137 -14.35 -24.33 -1.69
CA ASN A 137 -15.01 -24.32 -2.99
C ASN A 137 -14.84 -22.98 -3.71
N LYS A 138 -14.99 -21.85 -3.00
CA LYS A 138 -14.75 -20.52 -3.57
C LYS A 138 -13.29 -20.36 -4.02
N ALA A 139 -12.33 -20.81 -3.23
CA ALA A 139 -10.91 -20.74 -3.59
C ALA A 139 -10.59 -21.57 -4.84
N ALA A 140 -11.12 -22.79 -4.93
CA ALA A 140 -10.93 -23.65 -6.10
C ALA A 140 -11.48 -23.02 -7.39
N ILE A 141 -12.68 -22.41 -7.33
CA ILE A 141 -13.29 -21.70 -8.47
C ILE A 141 -12.42 -20.51 -8.92
N LEU A 142 -11.90 -19.73 -7.97
CA LEU A 142 -11.03 -18.60 -8.29
C LEU A 142 -9.72 -19.06 -8.96
N GLY A 143 -9.13 -20.14 -8.46
CA GLY A 143 -7.91 -20.73 -9.03
C GLY A 143 -8.09 -21.18 -10.48
N THR A 144 -9.21 -21.82 -10.81
CA THR A 144 -9.49 -22.29 -12.18
C THR A 144 -9.83 -21.13 -13.12
N GLN A 145 -10.59 -20.13 -12.68
CA GLN A 145 -10.90 -18.94 -13.47
C GLN A 145 -9.65 -18.12 -13.84
N SER A 146 -8.65 -18.06 -12.95
CA SER A 146 -7.37 -17.41 -13.22
C SER A 146 -6.61 -18.11 -14.36
N ALA A 147 -6.57 -19.44 -14.35
CA ALA A 147 -5.93 -20.25 -15.40
C ALA A 147 -6.60 -20.07 -16.77
N ASP A 148 -7.93 -20.05 -16.82
CA ASP A 148 -8.69 -19.86 -18.05
C ASP A 148 -8.55 -18.47 -18.65
N ASN A 149 -8.51 -17.43 -17.81
CA ASN A 149 -8.27 -16.05 -18.24
C ASN A 149 -6.85 -15.87 -18.80
N HIS A 150 -5.85 -16.53 -18.22
CA HIS A 150 -4.50 -16.58 -18.79
C HIS A 150 -4.45 -17.27 -20.16
N ARG A 151 -5.15 -18.39 -20.32
CA ARG A 151 -5.23 -19.10 -21.60
C ARG A 151 -5.90 -18.25 -22.68
N ARG A 152 -7.04 -17.62 -22.39
CA ARG A 152 -7.75 -16.72 -23.32
C ARG A 152 -6.88 -15.51 -23.73
N ARG A 153 -6.18 -14.89 -22.79
CA ARG A 153 -5.23 -13.78 -23.09
C ARG A 153 -4.09 -14.23 -24.01
N ARG A 154 -3.57 -15.46 -23.87
CA ARG A 154 -2.53 -16.01 -24.78
C ARG A 154 -3.07 -16.25 -26.19
N HIS A 155 -4.30 -16.75 -26.33
CA HIS A 155 -4.93 -16.93 -27.65
C HIS A 155 -5.21 -15.60 -28.35
N ALA A 156 -5.69 -14.58 -27.64
CA ALA A 156 -5.92 -13.24 -28.20
C ALA A 156 -4.63 -12.51 -28.63
N LYS A 157 -3.50 -12.77 -27.95
CA LYS A 157 -2.19 -12.24 -28.36
C LYS A 157 -1.62 -12.97 -29.60
N ARG A 158 -1.94 -14.25 -29.78
CA ARG A 158 -1.54 -15.02 -30.97
C ARG A 158 -2.34 -14.62 -32.21
N SER A 159 -3.64 -14.37 -32.09
CA SER A 159 -4.46 -13.93 -33.23
C SER A 159 -4.10 -12.52 -33.72
N LYS A 160 -3.72 -11.60 -32.83
CA LYS A 160 -3.21 -10.27 -33.23
C LYS A 160 -1.86 -10.31 -33.96
N LYS A 161 -1.03 -11.33 -33.72
CA LYS A 161 0.27 -11.51 -34.40
C LYS A 161 0.15 -12.15 -35.79
N GLN A 162 -1.00 -12.75 -36.11
CA GLN A 162 -1.27 -13.36 -37.42
C GLN A 162 -1.99 -12.42 -38.39
N HIS A 163 -2.47 -11.26 -37.91
CA HIS A 163 -3.14 -10.23 -38.70
C HIS A 163 -2.35 -8.92 -38.80
N SER A 164 -1.05 -8.96 -38.48
CA SER A 164 -0.07 -7.91 -38.78
C SER A 164 1.01 -8.49 -39.68
#